data_AF-A0A2N6JYY6-F1
#
_entry.id   AF-A0A2N6JYY6-F1
#
_cell.length_a   1.000
_cell.length_b   1.000
_cell.length_c   1.000
_cell.angle_alpha   90.00
_cell.angle_beta   90.00
_cell.angle_gamma   90.00
#
_symmetry.space_group_name_H-M   'P 1'
#
loop_
_entity.id
_entity.type
_entity.pdbx_description
1 polymer ?
#
loop_
_entity_poly.entity_id
_entity_poly.type
_entity_poly.pdbx_seq_one_letter_code
_entity_poly.pdbx_strand_id
1 'polypeptide(L)'
;MTKTKSKQLPQNQYSRLPKVPITHEGNTSLLMKWITWLNFNGAYKFIDRSKGSQRLLVILAGYKDFLWPLTLNRIAKFIPSDIDVCIASSGLYVAPLAQLAENLGWSYLYTKDNKVALVQNLAIANHPQAKWIYKLDEDIFISEGFFDSLQEGYLRIKKEGLYYPGVCAPILNINGYSYINFLKIIAAEKEYKDKFGELIHAASDIKAQSDGEAAKWLWKKSLPFDEIASYIKAQPFSYSPVPHRFSIGAILFEKELWERIGGLRTSFSQGGLGLDESHLCKDCMNLSRPIIVLHNVFAGHFSFRPQEAAMREYLQEIYPQLSLETIPAEAREVLSSQAK
;
A
#
# COMPACT_ATOMS: atom_id res chain seq x y z
N MET A 1 -38.28 7.13 -51.06
CA MET A 1 -37.49 8.39 -51.08
C MET A 1 -38.05 9.26 -49.98
N THR A 2 -37.38 9.48 -48.86
CA THR A 2 -36.32 10.50 -48.72
C THR A 2 -35.38 10.16 -47.55
N LYS A 3 -34.09 10.39 -47.78
CA LYS A 3 -33.01 10.31 -46.79
C LYS A 3 -33.03 11.54 -45.88
N THR A 4 -32.65 11.37 -44.62
CA THR A 4 -31.89 12.41 -43.90
C THR A 4 -30.99 11.78 -42.84
N LYS A 5 -29.69 12.08 -42.92
CA LYS A 5 -28.62 11.77 -41.97
C LYS A 5 -28.12 13.09 -41.38
N SER A 6 -27.93 13.15 -40.06
CA SER A 6 -26.91 13.96 -39.34
C SER A 6 -26.81 13.43 -37.90
N LYS A 7 -25.79 12.64 -37.50
CA LYS A 7 -24.45 12.99 -36.98
C LYS A 7 -24.40 14.14 -35.94
N GLN A 8 -24.10 13.83 -34.67
CA GLN A 8 -22.81 14.12 -34.00
C GLN A 8 -22.72 13.51 -32.58
N LEU A 9 -21.48 13.13 -32.20
CA LEU A 9 -21.04 12.41 -30.99
C LEU A 9 -20.93 13.31 -29.74
N PRO A 10 -20.86 12.74 -28.52
CA PRO A 10 -20.04 13.29 -27.43
C PRO A 10 -18.83 12.37 -27.19
N GLN A 11 -17.66 12.77 -27.69
CA GLN A 11 -16.57 13.43 -26.95
C GLN A 11 -15.82 12.53 -25.95
N ASN A 12 -14.57 12.24 -26.32
CA ASN A 12 -13.52 11.57 -25.54
C ASN A 12 -13.53 11.98 -24.06
N GLN A 13 -13.86 11.04 -23.17
CA GLN A 13 -13.69 11.13 -21.71
C GLN A 13 -12.24 10.83 -21.25
N TYR A 14 -11.24 11.18 -22.05
CA TYR A 14 -9.85 11.14 -21.60
C TYR A 14 -9.47 12.53 -21.09
N SER A 15 -9.54 12.71 -19.78
CA SER A 15 -9.07 13.90 -19.07
C SER A 15 -7.59 14.17 -19.37
N ARG A 16 -7.27 15.41 -19.78
CA ARG A 16 -5.88 15.86 -19.92
C ARG A 16 -5.26 16.05 -18.53
N LEU A 17 -3.99 15.65 -18.39
CA LEU A 17 -3.19 15.72 -17.16
C LEU A 17 -3.33 17.10 -16.45
N PRO A 18 -3.46 17.13 -15.11
CA PRO A 18 -3.22 18.36 -14.36
C PRO A 18 -1.76 18.81 -14.57
N LYS A 19 -1.57 20.10 -14.86
CA LYS A 19 -0.24 20.70 -14.95
C LYS A 19 0.35 20.78 -13.54
N VAL A 20 1.13 19.78 -13.14
CA VAL A 20 1.95 19.86 -11.92
C VAL A 20 2.94 21.02 -12.13
N PRO A 21 2.96 22.05 -11.28
CA PRO A 21 3.95 23.13 -11.38
C PRO A 21 5.33 22.55 -11.06
N ILE A 22 6.18 22.43 -12.09
CA ILE A 22 7.57 22.03 -11.92
C ILE A 22 8.35 23.28 -11.52
N THR A 23 8.47 23.56 -10.23
CA THR A 23 9.43 24.56 -9.73
C THR A 23 10.70 23.83 -9.27
N HIS A 24 11.63 23.63 -10.19
CA HIS A 24 13.01 23.30 -9.84
C HIS A 24 13.95 24.28 -10.53
N GLU A 25 14.47 25.23 -9.75
CA GLU A 25 15.66 25.99 -10.09
C GLU A 25 16.85 25.01 -10.12
N GLY A 26 17.28 24.66 -11.33
CA GLY A 26 18.39 23.74 -11.54
C GLY A 26 18.20 22.98 -12.84
N ASN A 27 19.14 23.16 -13.76
CA ASN A 27 19.21 22.62 -15.11
C ASN A 27 18.78 21.13 -15.22
N THR A 28 17.48 20.85 -15.34
CA THR A 28 16.97 19.47 -15.50
C THR A 28 17.26 19.02 -16.93
N SER A 29 18.15 18.04 -17.08
CA SER A 29 18.48 17.45 -18.38
C SER A 29 17.22 16.98 -19.12
N LEU A 30 17.25 16.97 -20.46
CA LEU A 30 16.16 16.44 -21.30
C LEU A 30 15.74 15.03 -20.86
N LEU A 31 16.69 14.24 -20.37
CA LEU A 31 16.47 12.91 -19.80
C LEU A 31 15.55 12.94 -18.58
N MET A 32 15.74 13.85 -17.64
CA MET A 32 14.88 13.96 -16.45
C MET A 32 13.45 14.38 -16.83
N LYS A 33 13.31 15.33 -17.76
CA LYS A 33 11.98 15.70 -18.30
C LYS A 33 11.29 14.52 -18.98
N TRP A 34 12.04 13.70 -19.70
CA TRP A 34 11.54 12.48 -20.32
C TRP A 34 11.12 11.42 -19.31
N ILE A 35 11.91 11.18 -18.26
CA ILE A 35 11.58 10.23 -17.18
C ILE A 35 10.31 10.68 -16.45
N THR A 36 10.22 11.96 -16.08
CA THR A 36 9.00 12.50 -15.46
C THR A 36 7.81 12.35 -16.41
N TRP A 37 7.96 12.63 -17.70
CA TRP A 37 6.88 12.42 -18.66
C TRP A 37 6.39 10.95 -18.66
N LEU A 38 7.30 9.97 -18.64
CA LEU A 38 6.95 8.55 -18.57
C LEU A 38 6.20 8.17 -17.26
N ASN A 39 6.50 8.85 -16.15
CA ASN A 39 5.88 8.58 -14.86
C ASN A 39 4.38 8.91 -14.83
N PHE A 40 3.94 9.85 -15.68
CA PHE A 40 2.57 10.36 -15.73
C PHE A 40 1.84 10.06 -17.03
N ASN A 41 2.54 9.63 -18.08
CA ASN A 41 1.93 9.42 -19.39
C ASN A 41 1.33 8.02 -19.52
N GLY A 42 0.01 7.94 -19.48
CA GLY A 42 -0.76 6.76 -19.84
C GLY A 42 -2.26 7.04 -19.84
N ALA A 43 -3.03 6.20 -20.53
CA ALA A 43 -4.48 6.34 -20.58
C ALA A 43 -5.10 5.86 -19.26
N TYR A 44 -5.97 6.68 -18.68
CA TYR A 44 -6.65 6.39 -17.43
C TYR A 44 -8.06 6.98 -17.39
N LYS A 45 -8.87 6.51 -16.46
CA LYS A 45 -10.13 7.14 -16.06
C LYS A 45 -10.11 7.34 -14.56
N PHE A 46 -10.53 8.53 -14.14
CA PHE A 46 -10.66 8.92 -12.75
C PHE A 46 -12.12 9.25 -12.48
N ILE A 47 -12.69 8.60 -11.47
CA ILE A 47 -14.01 8.88 -10.92
C ILE A 47 -13.77 9.59 -9.59
N ASP A 48 -13.89 10.91 -9.62
CA ASP A 48 -13.56 11.78 -8.51
C ASP A 48 -14.70 11.81 -7.47
N ARG A 49 -14.36 11.50 -6.23
CA ARG A 49 -15.19 11.74 -5.03
C ARG A 49 -14.37 12.38 -3.91
N SER A 50 -13.27 13.01 -4.26
CA SER A 50 -12.38 13.68 -3.32
C SER A 50 -13.08 14.86 -2.65
N LYS A 51 -12.70 15.10 -1.39
CA LYS A 51 -13.19 16.20 -0.55
C LYS A 51 -12.15 17.33 -0.48
N GLY A 52 -11.01 17.19 -1.15
CA GLY A 52 -9.93 18.16 -1.15
C GLY A 52 -9.09 18.10 0.13
N SER A 53 -8.93 16.92 0.72
CA SER A 53 -8.16 16.74 1.96
C SER A 53 -6.66 16.94 1.75
N GLN A 54 -5.97 17.33 2.83
CA GLN A 54 -4.52 17.33 2.92
C GLN A 54 -3.92 15.93 3.15
N ARG A 55 -4.74 14.91 3.43
CA ARG A 55 -4.33 13.52 3.60
C ARG A 55 -4.99 12.68 2.51
N LEU A 56 -4.19 11.93 1.77
CA LEU A 56 -4.65 11.01 0.73
C LEU A 56 -4.21 9.60 1.08
N LEU A 57 -5.14 8.64 1.01
CA LEU A 57 -4.84 7.22 0.92
C LEU A 57 -5.00 6.74 -0.53
N VAL A 58 -3.92 6.22 -1.10
CA VAL A 58 -3.93 5.46 -2.35
C VAL A 58 -3.92 3.97 -2.01
N ILE A 59 -4.97 3.24 -2.43
CA ILE A 59 -5.06 1.79 -2.26
C ILE A 59 -4.79 1.14 -3.61
N LEU A 60 -3.67 0.42 -3.74
CA LEU A 60 -3.39 -0.37 -4.93
C LEU A 60 -4.17 -1.69 -4.85
N ALA A 61 -5.18 -1.85 -5.70
CA ALA A 61 -6.08 -3.01 -5.66
C ALA A 61 -6.56 -3.43 -7.05
N GLY A 62 -6.89 -4.71 -7.21
CA GLY A 62 -7.49 -5.21 -8.44
C GLY A 62 -7.23 -6.69 -8.72
N TYR A 63 -6.41 -7.38 -7.92
CA TYR A 63 -5.96 -8.73 -8.22
C TYR A 63 -6.19 -9.74 -7.08
N LYS A 64 -6.59 -9.29 -5.89
CA LYS A 64 -6.81 -10.14 -4.71
C LYS A 64 -8.21 -9.96 -4.11
N ASP A 65 -9.23 -10.20 -4.94
CA ASP A 65 -10.65 -10.08 -4.57
C ASP A 65 -11.05 -10.82 -3.29
N PHE A 66 -10.51 -12.02 -3.09
CA PHE A 66 -10.69 -12.85 -1.90
C PHE A 66 -10.23 -12.20 -0.58
N LEU A 67 -9.40 -11.14 -0.63
CA LEU A 67 -8.96 -10.39 0.56
C LEU A 67 -9.77 -9.13 0.81
N TRP A 68 -10.45 -8.56 -0.19
CA TRP A 68 -11.14 -7.27 -0.03
C TRP A 68 -12.17 -7.24 1.11
N PRO A 69 -12.97 -8.31 1.36
CA PRO A 69 -13.87 -8.34 2.51
C PRO A 69 -13.17 -8.25 3.87
N LEU A 70 -11.86 -8.51 3.92
CA LEU A 70 -11.07 -8.41 5.13
C LEU A 70 -10.30 -7.08 5.17
N THR A 71 -9.55 -6.76 4.11
CA THR A 71 -8.64 -5.61 4.09
C THR A 71 -9.37 -4.29 3.84
N LEU A 72 -10.21 -4.23 2.80
CA LEU A 72 -10.92 -2.98 2.45
C LEU A 72 -12.02 -2.65 3.47
N ASN A 73 -12.69 -3.65 4.04
CA ASN A 73 -13.63 -3.44 5.13
C ASN A 73 -12.95 -2.89 6.40
N ARG A 74 -11.73 -3.37 6.71
CA ARG A 74 -10.91 -2.80 7.79
C ARG A 74 -10.55 -1.36 7.53
N ILE A 75 -10.13 -1.04 6.30
CA ILE A 75 -9.87 0.35 5.91
C ILE A 75 -11.13 1.19 6.06
N ALA A 76 -12.28 0.74 5.55
CA ALA A 76 -13.54 1.46 5.66
C ALA A 76 -13.96 1.72 7.11
N LYS A 77 -13.69 0.78 8.03
CA LYS A 77 -13.99 0.93 9.46
C LYS A 77 -13.07 1.92 10.17
N PHE A 78 -11.77 1.91 9.86
CA PHE A 78 -10.76 2.61 10.66
C PHE A 78 -10.17 3.86 10.00
N ILE A 79 -10.55 4.18 8.76
CA ILE A 79 -10.09 5.39 8.07
C ILE A 79 -10.66 6.66 8.74
N PRO A 80 -9.83 7.64 9.12
CA PRO A 80 -10.31 8.94 9.57
C PRO A 80 -11.10 9.68 8.49
N SER A 81 -12.13 10.42 8.89
CA SER A 81 -13.02 11.13 7.96
C SER A 81 -12.34 12.23 7.15
N ASP A 82 -11.20 12.72 7.64
CA ASP A 82 -10.35 13.74 7.03
C ASP A 82 -9.32 13.15 6.05
N ILE A 83 -9.43 11.89 5.62
CA ILE A 83 -8.58 11.32 4.57
C ILE A 83 -9.40 11.12 3.29
N ASP A 84 -8.91 11.69 2.18
CA ASP A 84 -9.40 11.32 0.86
C ASP A 84 -8.89 9.93 0.49
N VAL A 85 -9.74 9.07 -0.07
CA VAL A 85 -9.36 7.71 -0.44
C VAL A 85 -9.53 7.53 -1.94
N CYS A 86 -8.50 6.99 -2.58
CA CYS A 86 -8.52 6.61 -3.98
C CYS A 86 -8.14 5.14 -4.13
N ILE A 87 -9.08 4.31 -4.57
CA ILE A 87 -8.76 2.95 -5.03
C ILE A 87 -8.15 3.06 -6.43
N ALA A 88 -6.95 2.52 -6.60
CA ALA A 88 -6.13 2.60 -7.80
C ALA A 88 -5.92 1.19 -8.39
N SER A 89 -6.52 0.95 -9.57
CA SER A 89 -6.46 -0.33 -10.29
C SER A 89 -5.58 -0.24 -11.53
N SER A 90 -4.45 -0.95 -11.51
CA SER A 90 -3.44 -0.91 -12.58
C SER A 90 -3.85 -1.83 -13.74
N GLY A 91 -4.08 -1.28 -14.93
CA GLY A 91 -4.25 -2.09 -16.15
C GLY A 91 -5.61 -2.77 -16.33
N LEU A 92 -6.54 -2.60 -15.40
CA LEU A 92 -7.90 -3.11 -15.54
C LEU A 92 -8.93 -2.27 -14.80
N TYR A 93 -10.15 -2.25 -15.33
CA TYR A 93 -11.35 -1.80 -14.63
C TYR A 93 -11.93 -2.97 -13.82
N VAL A 94 -12.27 -2.73 -12.56
CA VAL A 94 -12.82 -3.73 -11.65
C VAL A 94 -14.16 -3.21 -11.10
N ALA A 95 -15.25 -3.73 -11.63
CA ALA A 95 -16.59 -3.26 -11.29
C ALA A 95 -16.92 -3.34 -9.78
N PRO A 96 -16.56 -4.43 -9.05
CA PRO A 96 -16.78 -4.48 -7.61
C PRO A 96 -16.05 -3.38 -6.83
N LEU A 97 -14.81 -3.05 -7.21
CA LEU A 97 -14.04 -1.96 -6.58
C LEU A 97 -14.63 -0.59 -6.89
N ALA A 98 -15.09 -0.37 -8.12
CA ALA A 98 -15.76 0.87 -8.51
C ALA A 98 -17.06 1.09 -7.71
N GLN A 99 -17.84 0.02 -7.52
CA GLN A 99 -19.07 0.06 -6.71
C GLN A 99 -18.77 0.28 -5.23
N LEU A 100 -17.75 -0.40 -4.69
CA LEU A 100 -17.31 -0.19 -3.31
C LEU A 100 -16.90 1.27 -3.09
N ALA A 101 -16.09 1.81 -4.00
CA ALA A 101 -15.67 3.20 -3.96
C ALA A 101 -16.87 4.16 -4.02
N GLU A 102 -17.87 3.88 -4.87
CA GLU A 102 -19.11 4.64 -4.92
C GLU A 102 -19.86 4.63 -3.58
N ASN A 103 -20.07 3.44 -3.01
CA ASN A 103 -20.82 3.28 -1.76
C ASN A 103 -20.17 3.99 -0.57
N LEU A 104 -18.83 4.02 -0.53
CA LEU A 104 -18.06 4.65 0.54
C LEU A 104 -17.72 6.12 0.28
N GLY A 105 -18.12 6.67 -0.87
CA GLY A 105 -17.76 8.04 -1.28
C GLY A 105 -16.25 8.20 -1.54
N TRP A 106 -15.58 7.14 -1.97
CA TRP A 106 -14.17 7.13 -2.34
C TRP A 106 -13.98 7.34 -3.85
N SER A 107 -12.84 7.91 -4.22
CA SER A 107 -12.43 8.02 -5.61
C SER A 107 -12.00 6.66 -6.16
N TYR A 108 -12.19 6.46 -7.46
CA TYR A 108 -11.70 5.27 -8.17
C TYR A 108 -10.91 5.67 -9.41
N LEU A 109 -9.71 5.14 -9.56
CA LEU A 109 -8.84 5.38 -10.69
C LEU A 109 -8.41 4.05 -11.29
N TYR A 110 -8.48 3.93 -12.61
CA TYR A 110 -7.86 2.80 -13.31
C TYR A 110 -7.12 3.24 -14.56
N THR A 111 -6.05 2.52 -14.87
CA THR A 111 -5.24 2.72 -16.08
C THR A 111 -5.50 1.61 -17.10
N LYS A 112 -5.27 1.91 -18.39
CA LYS A 112 -5.22 0.88 -19.43
C LYS A 112 -3.95 0.04 -19.33
N ASP A 113 -2.82 0.69 -19.02
CA ASP A 113 -1.53 0.00 -18.88
C ASP A 113 -1.40 -0.58 -17.47
N ASN A 114 -0.97 -1.85 -17.41
CA ASN A 114 -0.62 -2.47 -16.14
C ASN A 114 0.76 -2.00 -15.66
N LYS A 115 0.80 -0.80 -15.08
CA LYS A 115 1.99 -0.13 -14.56
C LYS A 115 1.66 0.44 -13.19
N VAL A 116 2.11 -0.24 -12.13
CA VAL A 116 1.79 0.07 -10.73
C VAL A 116 2.20 1.50 -10.33
N ALA A 117 3.38 1.96 -10.74
CA ALA A 117 3.81 3.33 -10.46
C ALA A 117 2.92 4.38 -11.15
N LEU A 118 2.48 4.11 -12.40
CA LEU A 118 1.66 5.03 -13.18
C LEU A 118 0.30 5.27 -12.50
N VAL A 119 -0.41 4.21 -12.10
CA VAL A 119 -1.73 4.36 -11.47
C VAL A 119 -1.62 5.12 -10.13
N GLN A 120 -0.57 4.87 -9.35
CA GLN A 120 -0.30 5.59 -8.10
C GLN A 120 0.02 7.06 -8.35
N ASN A 121 0.89 7.36 -9.32
CA ASN A 121 1.22 8.74 -9.70
C ASN A 121 -0.02 9.51 -10.16
N LEU A 122 -0.87 8.89 -10.97
CA LEU A 122 -2.10 9.50 -11.44
C LEU A 122 -3.10 9.71 -10.30
N ALA A 123 -3.18 8.79 -9.34
CA ALA A 123 -3.98 8.98 -8.14
C ALA A 123 -3.48 10.21 -7.35
N ILE A 124 -2.19 10.30 -7.05
CA ILE A 124 -1.62 11.44 -6.32
C ILE A 124 -1.80 12.77 -7.11
N ALA A 125 -1.58 12.75 -8.42
CA ALA A 125 -1.71 13.94 -9.27
C ALA A 125 -3.14 14.48 -9.33
N ASN A 126 -4.14 13.60 -9.29
CA ASN A 126 -5.56 13.98 -9.29
C ASN A 126 -6.07 14.45 -7.91
N HIS A 127 -5.24 14.42 -6.86
CA HIS A 127 -5.56 14.97 -5.53
C HIS A 127 -4.58 16.12 -5.18
N PRO A 128 -4.78 17.32 -5.79
CA PRO A 128 -3.80 18.40 -5.69
C PRO A 128 -3.62 18.94 -4.26
N GLN A 129 -4.65 18.87 -3.42
CA GLN A 129 -4.64 19.38 -2.04
C GLN A 129 -3.87 18.48 -1.07
N ALA A 130 -3.62 17.21 -1.43
CA ALA A 130 -2.92 16.28 -0.57
C ALA A 130 -1.50 16.76 -0.29
N LYS A 131 -1.08 16.68 0.98
CA LYS A 131 0.28 16.93 1.47
C LYS A 131 0.90 15.66 2.03
N TRP A 132 0.07 14.79 2.58
CA TRP A 132 0.43 13.50 3.15
C TRP A 132 -0.17 12.39 2.29
N ILE A 133 0.69 11.48 1.85
CA ILE A 133 0.30 10.36 1.00
C ILE A 133 0.53 9.07 1.78
N TYR A 134 -0.56 8.39 2.08
CA TYR A 134 -0.56 7.00 2.51
C TYR A 134 -0.71 6.12 1.27
N LYS A 135 0.03 5.01 1.26
CA LYS A 135 -0.08 3.97 0.25
C LYS A 135 -0.29 2.64 0.95
N LEU A 136 -1.31 1.89 0.53
CA LEU A 136 -1.58 0.52 0.97
C LEU A 136 -1.77 -0.40 -0.24
N ASP A 137 -1.27 -1.63 -0.16
CA ASP A 137 -1.68 -2.71 -1.05
C ASP A 137 -2.99 -3.36 -0.57
N GLU A 138 -3.72 -4.00 -1.48
CA GLU A 138 -4.99 -4.69 -1.22
C GLU A 138 -4.90 -5.87 -0.23
N ASP A 139 -3.70 -6.27 0.15
CA ASP A 139 -3.42 -7.37 1.08
C ASP A 139 -2.80 -6.90 2.41
N ILE A 140 -2.96 -5.61 2.73
CA ILE A 140 -2.60 -5.02 4.01
C ILE A 140 -3.80 -4.97 4.96
N PHE A 141 -3.59 -5.51 6.16
CA PHE A 141 -4.51 -5.46 7.29
C PHE A 141 -4.10 -4.33 8.22
N ILE A 142 -5.05 -3.45 8.55
CA ILE A 142 -4.85 -2.36 9.50
C ILE A 142 -5.77 -2.51 10.71
N SER A 143 -5.41 -1.82 11.79
CA SER A 143 -6.15 -1.72 13.04
C SER A 143 -6.50 -0.26 13.36
N GLU A 144 -7.25 -0.07 14.44
CA GLU A 144 -7.70 1.25 14.89
C GLU A 144 -6.54 2.21 15.20
N GLY A 145 -6.62 3.43 14.65
CA GLY A 145 -5.61 4.47 14.83
C GLY A 145 -4.33 4.27 14.02
N PHE A 146 -4.31 3.33 13.06
CA PHE A 146 -3.17 3.09 12.17
C PHE A 146 -2.66 4.36 11.49
N PHE A 147 -3.55 5.13 10.84
CA PHE A 147 -3.18 6.31 10.06
C PHE A 147 -2.58 7.41 10.93
N ASP A 148 -3.25 7.74 12.04
CA ASP A 148 -2.80 8.80 12.94
C ASP A 148 -1.46 8.43 13.59
N SER A 149 -1.32 7.19 14.08
CA SER A 149 -0.07 6.73 14.70
C SER A 149 1.13 6.79 13.73
N LEU A 150 0.91 6.45 12.46
CA LEU A 150 1.96 6.50 11.44
C LEU A 150 2.41 7.95 11.15
N GLN A 151 1.47 8.89 11.09
CA GLN A 151 1.76 10.30 10.87
C GLN A 151 2.33 11.00 12.09
N GLU A 152 1.83 10.71 13.29
CA GLU A 152 2.39 11.20 14.54
C GLU A 152 3.85 10.75 14.70
N GLY A 153 4.16 9.48 14.39
CA GLY A 153 5.53 8.98 14.41
C GLY A 153 6.44 9.67 13.40
N TYR A 154 5.96 9.89 12.16
CA TYR A 154 6.70 10.67 11.16
C TYR A 154 7.02 12.08 11.67
N LEU A 155 6.00 12.80 12.17
CA LEU A 155 6.14 14.16 12.66
C LEU A 155 7.06 14.25 13.88
N ARG A 156 7.00 13.25 14.77
CA ARG A 156 7.89 13.14 15.93
C ARG A 156 9.35 12.99 15.51
N ILE A 157 9.65 12.09 14.58
CA ILE A 157 11.04 11.91 14.08
C ILE A 157 11.55 13.20 13.44
N LYS A 158 10.72 13.85 12.61
CA LYS A 158 11.05 15.14 11.97
C LYS A 158 11.31 16.23 13.01
N LYS A 159 10.59 16.24 14.13
CA LYS A 159 10.80 17.18 15.25
C LYS A 159 12.07 16.86 16.06
N GLU A 160 12.37 15.58 16.28
CA GLU A 160 13.59 15.12 16.96
C GLU A 160 14.86 15.50 16.18
N GLY A 161 14.77 15.60 14.85
CA GLY A 161 15.80 16.18 13.99
C GLY A 161 16.99 15.28 13.68
N LEU A 162 17.06 14.08 14.29
CA LEU A 162 18.09 13.08 13.96
C LEU A 162 17.95 12.55 12.54
N TYR A 163 16.71 12.39 12.07
CA TYR A 163 16.40 12.01 10.69
C TYR A 163 15.34 12.91 10.09
N TYR A 164 15.43 13.10 8.78
CA TYR A 164 14.34 13.64 7.97
C TYR A 164 13.75 12.50 7.12
N PRO A 165 12.65 11.84 7.54
CA PRO A 165 12.21 10.62 6.88
C PRO A 165 11.87 10.85 5.40
N GLY A 166 12.24 9.88 4.56
CA GLY A 166 11.71 9.81 3.20
C GLY A 166 10.29 9.27 3.27
N VAL A 167 10.18 8.06 3.80
CA VAL A 167 8.91 7.40 4.09
C VAL A 167 8.95 6.81 5.49
N CYS A 168 7.79 6.74 6.14
CA CYS A 168 7.58 5.93 7.35
C CYS A 168 6.74 4.71 7.00
N ALA A 169 7.09 3.56 7.58
CA ALA A 169 6.37 2.31 7.46
C ALA A 169 6.02 1.75 8.85
N PRO A 170 4.91 1.01 8.98
CA PRO A 170 4.64 0.20 10.17
C PRO A 170 5.54 -1.03 10.20
N ILE A 171 5.54 -1.74 11.31
CA ILE A 171 5.94 -3.15 11.34
C ILE A 171 4.98 -3.95 10.46
N LEU A 172 5.55 -4.75 9.56
CA LEU A 172 4.84 -5.73 8.74
C LEU A 172 5.37 -7.12 9.10
N ASN A 173 4.48 -8.00 9.55
CA ASN A 173 4.80 -9.33 10.10
C ASN A 173 5.68 -10.22 9.21
N ILE A 174 5.60 -10.08 7.89
CA ILE A 174 6.37 -10.89 6.91
C ILE A 174 7.38 -10.08 6.09
N ASN A 175 7.54 -8.77 6.34
CA ASN A 175 8.49 -7.94 5.60
C ASN A 175 9.93 -8.21 6.03
N GLY A 176 10.86 -8.32 5.09
CA GLY A 176 12.20 -8.82 5.36
C GLY A 176 13.12 -7.95 6.21
N TYR A 177 12.71 -6.72 6.54
CA TYR A 177 13.31 -5.96 7.63
C TYR A 177 12.49 -6.10 8.92
N SER A 178 11.22 -5.69 8.87
CA SER A 178 10.43 -5.47 10.09
C SER A 178 9.92 -6.75 10.77
N TYR A 179 9.99 -7.93 10.14
CA TYR A 179 9.61 -9.19 10.79
C TYR A 179 10.48 -9.46 12.03
N ILE A 180 11.75 -9.05 12.05
CA ILE A 180 12.61 -9.21 13.24
C ILE A 180 12.17 -8.25 14.35
N ASN A 181 11.79 -7.02 14.02
CA ASN A 181 11.22 -6.08 15.01
C ASN A 181 9.92 -6.63 15.59
N PHE A 182 9.06 -7.22 14.76
CA PHE A 182 7.87 -7.92 15.23
C PHE A 182 8.24 -9.03 16.23
N LEU A 183 9.14 -9.95 15.86
CA LEU A 183 9.59 -11.06 16.69
C LEU A 183 10.18 -10.61 18.02
N LYS A 184 10.93 -9.50 18.05
CA LYS A 184 11.48 -8.89 19.27
C LYS A 184 10.38 -8.46 20.23
N ILE A 185 9.37 -7.74 19.72
CA ILE A 185 8.27 -7.20 20.53
C ILE A 185 7.45 -8.33 21.19
N ILE A 186 7.27 -9.45 20.48
CA ILE A 186 6.55 -10.62 21.00
C ILE A 186 7.47 -11.68 21.62
N ALA A 187 8.76 -11.39 21.81
CA ALA A 187 9.77 -12.28 22.38
C ALA A 187 9.85 -13.68 21.70
N ALA A 188 9.70 -13.75 20.37
CA ALA A 188 9.64 -15.00 19.60
C ALA A 188 10.85 -15.24 18.68
N GLU A 189 11.92 -14.46 18.81
CA GLU A 189 13.13 -14.56 17.97
C GLU A 189 13.78 -15.95 18.01
N LYS A 190 13.95 -16.50 19.23
CA LYS A 190 14.55 -17.83 19.43
C LYS A 190 13.69 -18.91 18.81
N GLU A 191 12.38 -18.86 19.03
CA GLU A 191 11.43 -19.83 18.48
C GLU A 191 11.46 -19.82 16.94
N TYR A 192 11.47 -18.63 16.33
CA TYR A 192 11.57 -18.51 14.87
C TYR A 192 12.89 -19.07 14.34
N LYS A 193 14.02 -18.67 14.95
CA LYS A 193 15.35 -19.12 14.53
C LYS A 193 15.51 -20.63 14.66
N ASP A 194 15.05 -21.23 15.75
CA ASP A 194 15.11 -22.68 15.95
C ASP A 194 14.26 -23.43 14.91
N LYS A 195 13.09 -22.88 14.54
CA LYS A 195 12.17 -23.51 13.58
C LYS A 195 12.60 -23.35 12.12
N PHE A 196 13.09 -22.18 11.74
CA PHE A 196 13.34 -21.83 10.34
C PHE A 196 14.82 -21.75 9.97
N GLY A 197 15.72 -21.79 10.95
CA GLY A 197 17.17 -21.82 10.75
C GLY A 197 17.81 -20.46 10.44
N GLU A 198 17.02 -19.37 10.42
CA GLU A 198 17.49 -18.03 10.06
C GLU A 198 16.85 -16.95 10.93
N LEU A 199 17.56 -15.83 11.07
CA LEU A 199 17.07 -14.59 11.69
C LEU A 199 17.94 -13.44 11.17
N ILE A 200 17.70 -13.03 9.93
CA ILE A 200 18.49 -12.01 9.22
C ILE A 200 17.60 -10.99 8.51
N HIS A 201 18.06 -9.75 8.39
CA HIS A 201 17.40 -8.75 7.56
C HIS A 201 17.79 -8.95 6.09
N ALA A 202 16.81 -8.95 5.20
CA ALA A 202 17.04 -8.99 3.75
C ALA A 202 15.89 -8.37 2.97
N ALA A 203 16.14 -8.04 1.70
CA ALA A 203 15.12 -7.53 0.78
C ALA A 203 14.49 -8.63 -0.10
N SER A 204 15.06 -9.82 -0.07
CA SER A 204 14.63 -11.04 -0.79
C SER A 204 15.30 -12.27 -0.17
N ASP A 205 14.91 -13.46 -0.63
CA ASP A 205 15.60 -14.73 -0.40
C ASP A 205 15.72 -15.16 1.08
N ILE A 206 14.76 -14.72 1.90
CA ILE A 206 14.57 -15.18 3.28
C ILE A 206 13.20 -15.83 3.43
N LYS A 207 13.09 -16.80 4.33
CA LYS A 207 11.87 -17.57 4.59
C LYS A 207 10.69 -16.69 4.97
N ALA A 208 10.93 -15.61 5.72
CA ALA A 208 9.88 -14.65 6.07
C ALA A 208 9.14 -14.08 4.83
N GLN A 209 9.78 -14.06 3.65
CA GLN A 209 9.19 -13.58 2.39
C GLN A 209 9.00 -14.66 1.32
N SER A 210 9.65 -15.82 1.44
CA SER A 210 9.66 -16.85 0.40
C SER A 210 8.99 -18.16 0.80
N ASP A 211 8.83 -18.42 2.10
CA ASP A 211 8.39 -19.71 2.65
C ASP A 211 6.97 -19.59 3.20
N GLY A 212 6.06 -20.44 2.68
CA GLY A 212 4.65 -20.45 3.09
C GLY A 212 4.44 -20.87 4.53
N GLU A 213 5.23 -21.80 5.06
CA GLU A 213 5.12 -22.25 6.45
C GLU A 213 5.65 -21.20 7.43
N ALA A 214 6.70 -20.46 7.04
CA ALA A 214 7.14 -19.29 7.77
C ALA A 214 6.07 -18.19 7.80
N ALA A 215 5.40 -17.92 6.67
CA ALA A 215 4.30 -16.97 6.61
C ALA A 215 3.13 -17.38 7.51
N LYS A 216 2.69 -18.65 7.46
CA LYS A 216 1.64 -19.18 8.33
C LYS A 216 2.00 -19.04 9.80
N TRP A 217 3.24 -19.38 10.18
CA TRP A 217 3.69 -19.26 11.56
C TRP A 217 3.76 -17.80 12.02
N LEU A 218 4.26 -16.89 11.18
CA LEU A 218 4.28 -15.46 11.49
C LEU A 218 2.87 -14.91 11.66
N TRP A 219 1.93 -15.31 10.80
CA TRP A 219 0.52 -14.99 10.95
C TRP A 219 -0.08 -15.56 12.23
N LYS A 220 0.22 -16.81 12.60
CA LYS A 220 -0.23 -17.39 13.87
C LYS A 220 0.22 -16.57 15.09
N LYS A 221 1.41 -15.96 15.03
CA LYS A 221 1.91 -15.04 16.06
C LYS A 221 1.31 -13.64 15.99
N SER A 222 0.72 -13.27 14.85
CA SER A 222 0.03 -12.00 14.62
C SER A 222 -1.46 -12.04 14.97
N LEU A 223 -1.96 -13.10 15.60
CA LEU A 223 -3.38 -13.32 15.87
C LEU A 223 -3.66 -13.55 17.38
N PRO A 224 -4.83 -13.11 17.90
CA PRO A 224 -5.87 -12.31 17.23
C PRO A 224 -5.36 -10.93 16.80
N PHE A 225 -5.69 -10.50 15.57
CA PHE A 225 -4.98 -9.41 14.91
C PHE A 225 -5.06 -8.08 15.67
N ASP A 226 -6.27 -7.72 16.12
CA ASP A 226 -6.49 -6.44 16.80
C ASP A 226 -5.87 -6.41 18.21
N GLU A 227 -5.75 -7.57 18.87
CA GLU A 227 -5.07 -7.69 20.17
C GLU A 227 -3.56 -7.49 20.02
N ILE A 228 -2.95 -8.16 19.04
CA ILE A 228 -1.51 -8.00 18.76
C ILE A 228 -1.20 -6.57 18.30
N ALA A 229 -2.05 -5.98 17.46
CA ALA A 229 -1.89 -4.59 17.05
C ALA A 229 -1.96 -3.63 18.24
N SER A 230 -2.91 -3.85 19.16
CA SER A 230 -3.06 -3.04 20.38
C SER A 230 -1.85 -3.21 21.31
N TYR A 231 -1.33 -4.43 21.45
CA TYR A 231 -0.13 -4.72 22.24
C TYR A 231 1.11 -4.01 21.67
N ILE A 232 1.30 -4.02 20.35
CA ILE A 232 2.40 -3.32 19.68
C ILE A 232 2.25 -1.80 19.84
N LYS A 233 1.02 -1.27 19.70
CA LYS A 233 0.72 0.17 19.87
C LYS A 233 1.06 0.66 21.28
N ALA A 234 0.88 -0.18 22.30
CA ALA A 234 1.18 0.14 23.69
C ALA A 234 2.69 0.16 24.01
N GLN A 235 3.54 -0.33 23.11
CA GLN A 235 4.99 -0.27 23.31
C GLN A 235 5.49 1.18 23.31
N PRO A 236 6.57 1.49 24.06
CA PRO A 236 7.22 2.79 23.98
C PRO A 236 7.58 3.13 22.52
N PHE A 237 7.40 4.40 22.17
CA PHE A 237 7.76 4.87 20.83
C PHE A 237 9.25 4.63 20.57
N SER A 238 9.54 3.84 19.54
CA SER A 238 10.86 3.66 18.97
C SER A 238 10.75 3.47 17.47
N TYR A 239 11.87 3.66 16.77
CA TYR A 239 11.95 3.51 15.33
C TYR A 239 13.35 3.11 14.91
N SER A 240 13.51 2.69 13.65
CA SER A 240 14.83 2.43 13.08
C SER A 240 14.89 2.72 11.58
N PRO A 241 16.03 3.21 11.07
CA PRO A 241 16.25 3.33 9.63
C PRO A 241 16.47 1.96 8.99
N VAL A 242 15.91 1.79 7.80
CA VAL A 242 16.09 0.57 7.01
C VAL A 242 17.38 0.67 6.18
N PRO A 243 18.33 -0.27 6.32
CA PRO A 243 19.63 -0.20 5.66
C PRO A 243 19.66 -0.83 4.25
N HIS A 244 18.52 -1.28 3.73
CA HIS A 244 18.42 -1.97 2.44
C HIS A 244 17.08 -1.65 1.74
N ARG A 245 16.83 -2.25 0.57
CA ARG A 245 15.55 -2.13 -0.14
C ARG A 245 14.41 -2.62 0.75
N PHE A 246 13.34 -1.83 0.84
CA PHE A 246 12.16 -2.11 1.67
C PHE A 246 10.94 -2.32 0.76
N SER A 247 10.13 -3.32 1.05
CA SER A 247 8.83 -3.49 0.38
C SER A 247 7.83 -2.48 0.92
N ILE A 248 7.26 -1.67 0.03
CA ILE A 248 6.47 -0.49 0.39
C ILE A 248 4.97 -0.80 0.43
N GLY A 249 4.60 -2.00 0.88
CA GLY A 249 3.22 -2.46 0.97
C GLY A 249 2.31 -1.51 1.73
N ALA A 250 2.85 -0.93 2.81
CA ALA A 250 2.22 0.10 3.62
C ALA A 250 3.21 1.20 3.99
N ILE A 251 3.00 2.43 3.50
CA ILE A 251 3.88 3.57 3.79
C ILE A 251 3.12 4.89 3.90
N LEU A 252 3.75 5.87 4.56
CA LEU A 252 3.40 7.27 4.60
C LEU A 252 4.57 8.13 4.13
N PHE A 253 4.31 9.13 3.30
CA PHE A 253 5.31 10.11 2.88
C PHE A 253 4.70 11.48 2.59
N GLU A 254 5.53 12.51 2.59
CA GLU A 254 5.15 13.85 2.16
C GLU A 254 5.06 13.91 0.63
N LYS A 255 4.01 14.55 0.09
CA LYS A 255 3.89 14.80 -1.35
C LYS A 255 5.11 15.57 -1.89
N GLU A 256 5.73 16.42 -1.09
CA GLU A 256 6.98 17.11 -1.47
C GLU A 256 8.08 16.13 -1.87
N LEU A 257 8.24 14.98 -1.18
CA LEU A 257 9.20 13.96 -1.61
C LEU A 257 8.87 13.45 -3.01
N TRP A 258 7.60 13.14 -3.25
CA TRP A 258 7.11 12.64 -4.53
C TRP A 258 7.30 13.66 -5.66
N GLU A 259 7.06 14.95 -5.39
CA GLU A 259 7.35 16.04 -6.33
C GLU A 259 8.86 16.13 -6.61
N ARG A 260 9.68 16.08 -5.57
CA ARG A 260 11.14 16.17 -5.66
C ARG A 260 11.79 15.03 -6.44
N ILE A 261 11.24 13.82 -6.35
CA ILE A 261 11.73 12.67 -7.14
C ILE A 261 11.09 12.58 -8.54
N GLY A 262 10.16 13.49 -8.87
CA GLY A 262 9.47 13.53 -10.15
C GLY A 262 8.43 12.41 -10.34
N GLY A 263 7.81 11.98 -9.25
CA GLY A 263 6.89 10.84 -9.20
C GLY A 263 7.57 9.48 -9.03
N LEU A 264 6.78 8.46 -8.71
CA LEU A 264 7.25 7.08 -8.66
C LEU A 264 7.68 6.63 -10.06
N ARG A 265 8.80 5.91 -10.16
CA ARG A 265 9.36 5.57 -11.48
C ARG A 265 8.59 4.44 -12.14
N THR A 266 8.08 4.72 -13.33
CA THR A 266 7.32 3.77 -14.13
C THR A 266 8.24 2.87 -14.96
N SER A 267 7.95 1.57 -15.01
CA SER A 267 8.65 0.63 -15.87
C SER A 267 8.32 0.84 -17.35
N PHE A 268 9.31 0.56 -18.21
CA PHE A 268 9.07 0.46 -19.65
C PHE A 268 8.18 -0.74 -19.99
N SER A 269 8.38 -1.87 -19.31
CA SER A 269 7.56 -3.08 -19.42
C SER A 269 6.25 -2.99 -18.64
N GLN A 270 5.24 -3.76 -19.05
CA GLN A 270 4.00 -3.95 -18.29
C GLN A 270 4.19 -5.04 -17.22
N GLY A 271 3.43 -4.96 -16.12
CA GLY A 271 3.34 -5.99 -15.08
C GLY A 271 4.58 -6.10 -14.18
N GLY A 272 5.53 -5.17 -14.26
CA GLY A 272 6.70 -5.15 -13.37
C GLY A 272 6.31 -4.71 -11.96
N LEU A 273 6.41 -5.63 -11.00
CA LEU A 273 6.32 -5.33 -9.56
C LEU A 273 7.72 -5.05 -8.99
N GLY A 274 7.81 -4.21 -7.97
CA GLY A 274 9.05 -4.01 -7.21
C GLY A 274 9.99 -2.90 -7.72
N LEU A 275 9.76 -2.38 -8.94
CA LEU A 275 10.61 -1.36 -9.55
C LEU A 275 10.42 0.01 -8.89
N ASP A 276 9.16 0.37 -8.62
CA ASP A 276 8.79 1.57 -7.86
C ASP A 276 9.42 1.56 -6.47
N GLU A 277 9.38 0.41 -5.78
CA GLU A 277 10.01 0.25 -4.46
C GLU A 277 11.53 0.44 -4.54
N SER A 278 12.18 -0.20 -5.52
CA SER A 278 13.64 -0.11 -5.71
C SER A 278 14.10 1.33 -5.95
N HIS A 279 13.38 2.06 -6.81
CA HIS A 279 13.69 3.45 -7.09
C HIS A 279 13.39 4.38 -5.93
N LEU A 280 12.26 4.20 -5.24
CA LEU A 280 11.95 4.99 -4.05
C LEU A 280 13.01 4.80 -2.95
N CYS A 281 13.45 3.55 -2.72
CA CYS A 281 14.54 3.26 -1.78
C CYS A 281 15.84 3.96 -2.19
N LYS A 282 16.21 3.86 -3.47
CA LYS A 282 17.41 4.52 -4.01
C LYS A 282 17.34 6.04 -3.85
N ASP A 283 16.20 6.63 -4.15
CA ASP A 283 16.01 8.08 -4.08
C ASP A 283 15.99 8.57 -2.63
N CYS A 284 15.38 7.82 -1.72
CA CYS A 284 15.47 8.06 -0.27
C CYS A 284 16.93 8.11 0.21
N MET A 285 17.75 7.13 -0.18
CA MET A 285 19.18 7.11 0.18
C MET A 285 19.94 8.30 -0.42
N ASN A 286 19.75 8.58 -1.71
CA ASN A 286 20.43 9.70 -2.38
C ASN A 286 20.07 11.06 -1.80
N LEU A 287 18.83 11.22 -1.31
CA LEU A 287 18.34 12.47 -0.71
C LEU A 287 18.65 12.58 0.79
N SER A 288 19.35 11.60 1.39
CA SER A 288 19.55 11.51 2.84
C SER A 288 18.24 11.54 3.62
N ARG A 289 17.20 10.93 3.04
CA ARG A 289 15.86 10.82 3.60
C ARG A 289 15.51 9.35 3.83
N PRO A 290 16.00 8.73 4.91
CA PRO A 290 15.90 7.28 5.08
C PRO A 290 14.45 6.80 5.16
N ILE A 291 14.24 5.56 4.76
CA ILE A 291 13.03 4.80 5.10
C ILE A 291 13.12 4.47 6.59
N ILE A 292 12.07 4.81 7.35
CA ILE A 292 11.99 4.55 8.78
C ILE A 292 10.85 3.58 9.07
N VAL A 293 11.10 2.55 9.89
CA VAL A 293 10.05 1.69 10.45
C VAL A 293 9.72 2.18 11.87
N LEU A 294 8.44 2.46 12.13
CA LEU A 294 7.93 2.75 13.46
C LEU A 294 7.62 1.46 14.19
N HIS A 295 8.17 1.26 15.38
CA HIS A 295 8.06 -0.02 16.09
C HIS A 295 6.78 -0.16 16.91
N ASN A 296 6.02 0.91 17.08
CA ASN A 296 4.73 0.93 17.78
C ASN A 296 3.54 1.06 16.81
N VAL A 297 3.73 0.83 15.51
CA VAL A 297 2.65 0.78 14.52
C VAL A 297 2.72 -0.57 13.82
N PHE A 298 1.60 -1.29 13.76
CA PHE A 298 1.53 -2.62 13.17
C PHE A 298 0.52 -2.69 12.03
N ALA A 299 0.91 -3.38 10.97
CA ALA A 299 0.02 -3.82 9.91
C ALA A 299 0.36 -5.27 9.53
N GLY A 300 -0.66 -6.03 9.16
CA GLY A 300 -0.48 -7.39 8.63
C GLY A 300 -0.29 -7.32 7.12
N HIS A 301 0.74 -7.96 6.58
CA HIS A 301 0.86 -8.18 5.14
C HIS A 301 0.54 -9.65 4.85
N PHE A 302 -0.45 -9.91 4.00
CA PHE A 302 -0.98 -11.26 3.82
C PHE A 302 0.09 -12.25 3.35
N SER A 303 0.75 -11.95 2.22
CA SER A 303 1.72 -12.85 1.61
C SER A 303 2.52 -12.13 0.53
N PHE A 304 3.81 -12.43 0.44
CA PHE A 304 4.53 -12.22 -0.82
C PHE A 304 4.13 -13.28 -1.85
N ARG A 305 4.41 -13.01 -3.14
CA ARG A 305 4.07 -13.92 -4.25
C ARG A 305 4.46 -15.39 -4.01
N PRO A 306 5.67 -15.73 -3.50
CA PRO A 306 6.03 -17.14 -3.28
C PRO A 306 5.19 -17.83 -2.19
N GLN A 307 4.58 -17.07 -1.29
CA GLN A 307 3.81 -17.57 -0.15
C GLN A 307 2.31 -17.66 -0.44
N GLU A 308 1.84 -17.02 -1.52
CA GLU A 308 0.43 -16.76 -1.74
C GLU A 308 -0.43 -18.03 -1.81
N ALA A 309 0.05 -19.08 -2.50
CA ALA A 309 -0.69 -20.33 -2.61
C ALA A 309 -0.94 -20.96 -1.22
N ALA A 310 0.12 -21.10 -0.41
CA ALA A 310 0.04 -21.67 0.92
C ALA A 310 -0.80 -20.79 1.88
N MET A 311 -0.72 -19.47 1.73
CA MET A 311 -1.50 -18.53 2.55
C MET A 311 -2.98 -18.50 2.16
N ARG A 312 -3.33 -18.69 0.88
CA ARG A 312 -4.73 -18.81 0.42
C ARG A 312 -5.42 -20.01 1.05
N GLU A 313 -4.76 -21.16 1.10
CA GLU A 313 -5.28 -22.35 1.79
C GLU A 313 -5.46 -22.07 3.29
N TYR A 314 -4.47 -21.43 3.92
CA TYR A 314 -4.50 -21.11 5.35
C TYR A 314 -5.52 -20.03 5.72
N LEU A 315 -5.97 -19.21 4.76
CA LEU A 315 -6.85 -18.08 5.04
C LEU A 315 -8.13 -18.51 5.77
N GLN A 316 -8.71 -19.66 5.43
CA GLN A 316 -9.92 -20.17 6.06
C GLN A 316 -9.74 -20.39 7.58
N GLU A 317 -8.55 -20.83 8.00
CA GLU A 317 -8.24 -21.09 9.41
C GLU A 317 -8.12 -19.80 10.23
N ILE A 318 -7.58 -18.74 9.61
CA ILE A 318 -7.33 -17.45 10.29
C ILE A 318 -8.42 -16.41 10.05
N TYR A 319 -9.34 -16.65 9.11
CA TYR A 319 -10.42 -15.73 8.75
C TYR A 319 -11.20 -15.20 9.95
N PRO A 320 -11.64 -16.02 10.94
CA PRO A 320 -12.40 -15.52 12.08
C PRO A 320 -11.61 -14.57 13.00
N GLN A 321 -10.28 -14.66 12.98
CA GLN A 321 -9.38 -13.84 13.78
C GLN A 321 -8.94 -12.55 13.05
N LEU A 322 -9.29 -12.45 11.76
CA LEU A 322 -9.03 -11.31 10.89
C LEU A 322 -10.30 -10.52 10.57
N SER A 323 -11.44 -11.20 10.43
CA SER A 323 -12.71 -10.58 10.07
C SER A 323 -13.19 -9.61 11.16
N LEU A 324 -13.77 -8.50 10.72
CA LEU A 324 -14.50 -7.58 11.60
C LEU A 324 -15.96 -8.00 11.79
N GLU A 325 -16.45 -8.92 10.97
CA GLU A 325 -17.79 -9.47 11.08
C GLU A 325 -17.78 -10.60 12.13
N THR A 326 -18.70 -10.54 13.09
CA THR A 326 -19.06 -11.73 13.87
C THR A 326 -19.71 -12.71 12.90
N ILE A 327 -18.94 -13.71 12.44
CA ILE A 327 -19.44 -14.75 11.52
C ILE A 327 -20.63 -15.44 12.20
N PRO A 328 -21.87 -15.31 11.66
CA PRO A 328 -22.99 -16.10 12.13
C PRO A 328 -22.66 -17.58 11.95
N ALA A 329 -22.98 -18.42 12.94
CA ALA A 329 -22.61 -19.84 12.94
C ALA A 329 -23.01 -20.58 11.66
N GLU A 330 -24.07 -20.11 10.99
CA GLU A 330 -24.65 -20.65 9.76
C GLU A 330 -23.76 -20.47 8.50
N ALA A 331 -22.87 -19.46 8.49
CA ALA A 331 -21.98 -19.20 7.34
C ALA A 331 -20.72 -20.09 7.32
N ARG A 332 -20.42 -20.81 8.42
CA ARG A 332 -19.29 -21.75 8.48
C ARG A 332 -19.49 -22.97 7.59
N GLU A 333 -20.74 -23.40 7.36
CA GLU A 333 -21.04 -24.57 6.53
C GLU A 333 -20.83 -24.28 5.04
N VAL A 334 -21.15 -23.07 4.58
CA VAL A 334 -21.03 -22.70 3.16
C VAL A 334 -19.56 -22.65 2.72
N LEU A 335 -18.67 -22.11 3.56
CA LEU A 335 -17.22 -22.07 3.28
C LEU A 335 -16.57 -23.46 3.25
N SER A 336 -17.10 -24.43 4.01
CA SER A 336 -16.63 -25.82 4.01
C SER A 336 -17.06 -26.61 2.77
N SER A 337 -18.19 -26.23 2.14
CA SER A 337 -18.73 -26.91 0.95
C SER A 337 -18.08 -26.50 -0.37
N GLN A 338 -17.36 -25.37 -0.40
CA GLN A 338 -16.66 -24.88 -1.61
C GLN A 338 -15.19 -25.30 -1.69
N ALA A 339 -14.70 -26.06 -0.70
CA ALA A 339 -13.33 -26.58 -0.63
C ALA A 339 -13.23 -28.09 -0.95
N LYS A 340 -14.23 -28.67 -1.62
CA LYS A 340 -14.19 -30.04 -2.14
C LYS A 340 -14.03 -30.09 -3.65
#